data_AF-A0A0J9VND9-F1
#
_entry.id   AF-A0A0J9VND9-F1
#
_cell.length_a   1.000
_cell.length_b   1.000
_cell.length_c   1.000
_cell.angle_alpha   90.00
_cell.angle_beta   90.00
_cell.angle_gamma   90.00
#
_symmetry.space_group_name_H-M   'P 1'
#
loop_
_entity.id
_entity.type
_entity.pdbx_description
1 polymer ?
#
loop_
_entity_poly.entity_id
_entity_poly.type
_entity_poly.pdbx_seq_one_letter_code
_entity_poly.pdbx_strand_id
1 'polypeptide(L)'
;MPLRDTDHLSGCGRHVAAVSDPNRDVCRSTKPSESSHHSPTHAYQTCDVWRKVQSIKDCGFILLHGSDLDVASVIAVANIPVTCVRAAMLIRCNTLLRGHSGVCLELVQALLLLLRKGMTPIVPLRGSISASGDLIPPSYLAGMLEGNPDIRVRTSTSFVLSADKALELAGLEPITLGPKEDLGLVNVELNSASDNPIIDIKSGEVYSGANFISSSVANGMEKSRLALQMVGKLLFSLSSELINPTLNRGLPPNVVTDDPSLSFTTKMCAAHLFAVCQALDLRVLHMTYLKTLRTKLVSKVLPFLNGFDDQVAEGIYERLHENIVKSWNASACFDLQERCKILSKETIPVLRDHLEEHEMHFVSTRPLQRDLENLAYPTFTQTRSEFFVKPPTKQFLGRASLGLYCFVREELGVHFHQGLVEHPGRKASGKANGREKRTIGSWVSIIYTALTNDQVWGHLVEALGSRTCQVRLV
;
A
#
# COMPACT_ATOMS: atom_id res chain seq x y z
N MET A 1 -1.77 -26.39 -30.94
CA MET A 1 -2.80 -25.42 -31.38
C MET A 1 -2.08 -24.12 -31.70
N PRO A 2 -2.23 -23.58 -32.92
CA PRO A 2 -1.35 -22.55 -33.46
C PRO A 2 -1.76 -21.14 -33.04
N LEU A 3 -0.74 -20.27 -33.04
CA LEU A 3 -0.82 -18.82 -32.95
C LEU A 3 -1.75 -18.28 -34.05
N ARG A 4 -2.70 -17.42 -33.68
CA ARG A 4 -3.53 -16.65 -34.62
C ARG A 4 -3.00 -15.22 -34.69
N ASP A 5 -2.79 -14.81 -35.93
CA ASP A 5 -2.60 -13.44 -36.40
C ASP A 5 -3.70 -12.50 -35.91
N THR A 6 -3.29 -11.29 -35.54
CA THR A 6 -4.13 -10.10 -35.66
C THR A 6 -3.28 -8.96 -36.22
N ASP A 7 -3.05 -9.02 -37.54
CA ASP A 7 -3.02 -7.84 -38.40
C ASP A 7 -4.34 -7.10 -38.22
N HIS A 8 -4.40 -6.07 -37.38
CA HIS A 8 -5.37 -4.99 -37.43
C HIS A 8 -4.99 -3.96 -36.37
N LEU A 9 -4.18 -2.96 -36.73
CA LEU A 9 -4.16 -1.61 -36.14
C LEU A 9 -3.31 -0.68 -37.03
N SER A 10 -3.60 -0.69 -38.34
CA SER A 10 -3.27 0.41 -39.24
C SER A 10 -4.45 1.37 -39.26
N GLY A 11 -4.29 2.56 -38.67
CA GLY A 11 -5.30 3.62 -38.80
C GLY A 11 -5.47 4.54 -37.61
N CYS A 12 -4.46 5.35 -37.28
CA CYS A 12 -4.69 6.68 -36.70
C CYS A 12 -3.48 7.60 -36.87
N GLY A 13 -3.05 7.79 -38.12
CA GLY A 13 -2.28 8.98 -38.49
C GLY A 13 -3.26 10.14 -38.66
N ARG A 14 -3.44 10.97 -37.63
CA ARG A 14 -3.94 12.34 -37.81
C ARG A 14 -2.83 13.31 -37.46
N HIS A 15 -2.30 13.93 -38.51
CA HIS A 15 -1.51 15.15 -38.41
C HIS A 15 -2.29 16.20 -37.61
N VAL A 16 -1.70 16.67 -36.52
CA VAL A 16 -2.10 17.93 -35.90
C VAL A 16 -1.05 18.96 -36.32
N ALA A 17 -1.37 19.67 -37.40
CA ALA A 17 -0.70 20.92 -37.74
C ALA A 17 -1.10 21.97 -36.70
N ALA A 18 -0.12 22.55 -36.01
CA ALA A 18 -0.37 23.71 -35.15
C ALA A 18 -0.59 24.94 -36.04
N VAL A 19 -1.81 25.46 -36.01
CA VAL A 19 -2.21 26.75 -36.57
C VAL A 19 -1.48 27.86 -35.81
N SER A 20 -0.76 28.71 -36.52
CA SER A 20 -0.14 29.92 -35.99
C SER A 20 -1.21 30.98 -35.68
N ASP A 21 -1.31 31.40 -34.43
CA ASP A 21 -2.11 32.55 -34.00
C ASP A 21 -1.40 33.86 -34.39
N PRO A 22 -1.99 34.74 -35.23
CA PRO A 22 -1.31 35.94 -35.73
C PRO A 22 -1.29 37.13 -34.78
N ASN A 23 -1.88 37.05 -33.58
CA ASN A 23 -2.15 38.23 -32.73
C ASN A 23 -1.52 38.20 -31.32
N ARG A 24 -0.23 37.89 -31.20
CA ARG A 24 0.55 38.27 -30.01
C ARG A 24 1.74 39.13 -30.39
N ASP A 25 1.46 40.41 -30.56
CA ASP A 25 2.43 41.46 -30.78
C ASP A 25 3.28 41.74 -29.53
N VAL A 26 4.60 41.64 -29.72
CA VAL A 26 5.59 42.72 -29.50
C VAL A 26 5.82 43.22 -28.07
N CYS A 27 6.83 42.65 -27.41
CA CYS A 27 7.76 43.42 -26.59
C CYS A 27 9.00 43.74 -27.42
N ARG A 28 9.07 44.98 -27.94
CA ARG A 28 10.27 45.59 -28.54
C ARG A 28 11.34 45.73 -27.46
N SER A 29 12.43 44.99 -27.56
CA SER A 29 13.74 45.46 -27.08
C SER A 29 14.49 46.09 -28.25
N THR A 30 14.99 47.29 -28.03
CA THR A 30 15.78 48.10 -28.96
C THR A 30 17.07 47.37 -29.35
N LYS A 31 17.28 47.16 -30.65
CA LYS A 31 18.55 46.68 -31.22
C LYS A 31 19.69 47.68 -30.97
N PRO A 32 20.87 47.26 -30.47
CA PRO A 32 22.12 47.91 -30.80
C PRO A 32 22.54 47.54 -32.23
N SER A 33 23.05 48.52 -32.95
CA SER A 33 23.54 48.43 -34.33
C SER A 33 24.87 47.64 -34.42
N GLU A 34 24.90 46.71 -35.36
CA GLU A 34 26.03 46.17 -36.14
C GLU A 34 27.37 45.84 -35.44
N SER A 35 27.69 44.54 -35.34
CA SER A 35 28.77 43.94 -36.17
C SER A 35 28.88 42.42 -35.99
N SER A 36 29.10 41.75 -37.12
CA SER A 36 29.44 40.33 -37.35
C SER A 36 28.33 39.29 -37.23
N HIS A 37 28.18 38.54 -38.34
CA HIS A 37 27.28 37.42 -38.52
C HIS A 37 27.59 36.27 -37.55
N HIS A 38 26.77 36.10 -36.52
CA HIS A 38 26.51 34.79 -35.93
C HIS A 38 25.00 34.62 -35.77
N SER A 39 24.44 33.65 -36.48
CA SER A 39 23.16 33.02 -36.12
C SER A 39 23.18 32.73 -34.61
N PRO A 40 22.07 32.87 -33.87
CA PRO A 40 22.06 32.51 -32.45
C PRO A 40 22.60 31.09 -32.35
N THR A 41 23.76 30.93 -31.71
CA THR A 41 24.41 29.63 -31.60
C THR A 41 23.43 28.66 -30.97
N HIS A 42 23.49 27.38 -31.33
CA HIS A 42 22.64 26.32 -30.76
C HIS A 42 22.61 26.38 -29.21
N ALA A 43 23.67 26.92 -28.59
CA ALA A 43 23.81 27.21 -27.16
C ALA A 43 22.77 28.22 -26.62
N TYR A 44 22.45 29.32 -27.31
CA TYR A 44 21.44 30.28 -26.83
C TYR A 44 20.01 29.72 -26.91
N GLN A 45 19.76 28.77 -27.80
CA GLN A 45 18.47 28.06 -27.88
C GLN A 45 18.28 27.03 -26.76
N THR A 46 19.37 26.65 -26.07
CA THR A 46 19.30 25.73 -24.93
C THR A 46 18.82 26.39 -23.66
N CYS A 47 18.90 27.72 -23.49
CA CYS A 47 18.34 28.38 -22.33
C CYS A 47 16.85 28.01 -22.17
N ASP A 48 16.45 27.61 -20.96
CA ASP A 48 15.08 27.31 -20.52
C ASP A 48 14.58 25.88 -20.84
N VAL A 49 15.45 24.93 -21.18
CA VAL A 49 15.08 23.52 -21.39
C VAL A 49 14.38 22.95 -20.17
N TRP A 50 14.88 23.22 -18.96
CA TRP A 50 14.25 22.70 -17.75
C TRP A 50 12.83 23.27 -17.54
N ARG A 51 12.59 24.54 -17.90
CA ARG A 51 11.25 25.16 -17.84
C ARG A 51 10.32 24.53 -18.88
N LYS A 52 10.81 24.22 -20.07
CA LYS A 52 10.05 23.48 -21.11
C LYS A 52 9.72 22.06 -20.65
N VAL A 53 10.66 21.36 -20.00
CA VAL A 53 10.43 20.02 -19.42
C VAL A 53 9.35 20.08 -18.33
N GLN A 54 9.36 21.10 -17.47
CA GLN A 54 8.32 21.31 -16.47
C GLN A 54 6.98 21.72 -17.11
N SER A 55 6.95 22.57 -18.14
CA SER A 55 5.69 22.98 -18.79
C SER A 55 5.02 21.84 -19.55
N ILE A 56 5.78 20.87 -20.08
CA ILE A 56 5.23 19.65 -20.70
C ILE A 56 4.56 18.76 -19.64
N LYS A 57 5.03 18.81 -18.38
CA LYS A 57 4.38 18.12 -17.26
C LYS A 57 2.97 18.65 -17.01
N ASP A 58 2.73 19.94 -17.30
CA ASP A 58 1.42 20.58 -17.13
C ASP A 58 0.40 20.21 -18.23
N CYS A 59 0.82 19.47 -19.26
CA CYS A 59 -0.05 18.91 -20.28
C CYS A 59 -0.73 17.62 -19.78
N GLY A 60 -1.69 17.77 -18.88
CA GLY A 60 -2.65 16.72 -18.51
C GLY A 60 -2.43 16.12 -17.12
N PHE A 61 -2.81 16.84 -16.08
CA PHE A 61 -3.04 16.23 -14.77
C PHE A 61 -4.50 15.76 -14.65
N ILE A 62 -4.69 14.52 -14.20
CA ILE A 62 -5.93 14.14 -13.52
C ILE A 62 -5.78 14.62 -12.07
N LEU A 63 -6.48 15.69 -11.71
CA LEU A 63 -6.63 16.11 -10.31
C LEU A 63 -7.48 15.05 -9.59
N LEU A 64 -6.83 14.15 -8.85
CA LEU A 64 -7.51 13.23 -7.97
C LEU A 64 -7.81 13.94 -6.65
N HIS A 65 -9.10 14.19 -6.38
CA HIS A 65 -9.57 14.72 -5.10
C HIS A 65 -9.37 13.66 -4.00
N GLY A 66 -9.01 14.10 -2.80
CA GLY A 66 -8.58 13.27 -1.66
C GLY A 66 -9.55 12.16 -1.21
N SER A 67 -10.79 12.15 -1.71
CA SER A 67 -11.81 11.14 -1.46
C SER A 67 -11.69 9.89 -2.35
N ASP A 68 -10.93 9.94 -3.45
CA ASP A 68 -10.92 8.90 -4.50
C ASP A 68 -9.52 8.29 -4.76
N LEU A 69 -8.60 8.32 -3.79
CA LEU A 69 -7.28 7.70 -3.96
C LEU A 69 -7.33 6.17 -3.76
N ASP A 70 -7.29 5.44 -4.86
CA ASP A 70 -6.92 4.01 -4.85
C ASP A 70 -5.39 3.83 -4.65
N VAL A 71 -4.94 2.57 -4.54
CA VAL A 71 -3.50 2.26 -4.40
C VAL A 71 -2.67 2.76 -5.60
N ALA A 72 -3.25 2.84 -6.80
CA ALA A 72 -2.58 3.39 -7.99
C ALA A 72 -2.37 4.92 -7.89
N SER A 73 -3.25 5.60 -7.16
CA SER A 73 -3.20 7.04 -6.90
C SER A 73 -2.10 7.42 -5.91
N VAL A 74 -1.83 6.58 -4.90
CA VAL A 74 -0.68 6.74 -3.98
C VAL A 74 0.66 6.57 -4.72
N ILE A 75 0.69 5.67 -5.70
CA ILE A 75 1.84 5.42 -6.57
C ILE A 75 2.10 6.59 -7.54
N ALA A 76 1.06 7.32 -7.95
CA ALA A 76 1.15 8.50 -8.82
C ALA A 76 1.67 9.76 -8.09
N VAL A 77 1.52 9.84 -6.76
CA VAL A 77 1.96 10.99 -5.92
C VAL A 77 3.26 10.68 -5.14
N ALA A 78 3.85 9.50 -5.34
CA ALA A 78 5.07 9.10 -4.66
C ALA A 78 6.28 9.98 -5.05
N ASN A 79 7.14 10.28 -4.08
CA ASN A 79 8.35 11.07 -4.26
C ASN A 79 9.61 10.20 -4.11
N ILE A 80 10.69 10.54 -4.82
CA ILE A 80 11.99 9.91 -4.66
C ILE A 80 12.46 10.09 -3.20
N PRO A 81 13.01 9.04 -2.55
CA PRO A 81 13.57 9.17 -1.21
C PRO A 81 14.62 10.27 -1.13
N VAL A 82 14.60 11.05 -0.03
CA VAL A 82 15.52 12.17 0.21
C VAL A 82 16.98 11.76 0.04
N THR A 83 17.34 10.55 0.49
CA THR A 83 18.67 9.98 0.35
C THR A 83 19.09 9.83 -1.12
N CYS A 84 18.19 9.35 -1.98
CA CYS A 84 18.44 9.20 -3.41
C CYS A 84 18.57 10.57 -4.11
N VAL A 85 17.71 11.54 -3.77
CA VAL A 85 17.81 12.91 -4.33
C VAL A 85 19.13 13.56 -3.93
N ARG A 86 19.55 13.43 -2.67
CA ARG A 86 20.85 13.94 -2.19
C ARG A 86 22.03 13.24 -2.86
N ALA A 87 21.96 11.92 -3.06
CA ALA A 87 22.97 11.18 -3.82
C ALA A 87 23.04 11.70 -5.26
N ALA A 88 21.91 11.93 -5.92
CA ALA A 88 21.85 12.50 -7.25
C ALA A 88 22.46 13.91 -7.33
N MET A 89 22.18 14.79 -6.35
CA MET A 89 22.84 16.10 -6.25
C MET A 89 24.36 15.98 -6.13
N LEU A 90 24.86 15.04 -5.33
CA LEU A 90 26.30 14.84 -5.13
C LEU A 90 26.97 14.29 -6.39
N ILE A 91 26.36 13.29 -7.02
CA ILE A 91 26.81 12.72 -8.30
C ILE A 91 26.85 13.81 -9.37
N ARG A 92 25.84 14.71 -9.41
CA ARG A 92 25.79 15.84 -10.34
C ARG A 92 26.96 16.80 -10.15
N CYS A 93 27.34 17.09 -8.91
CA CYS A 93 28.53 17.90 -8.63
C CYS A 93 29.78 17.22 -9.20
N ASN A 94 29.94 15.91 -8.98
CA ASN A 94 31.09 15.15 -9.46
C ASN A 94 31.18 15.13 -11.01
N THR A 95 30.06 14.92 -11.70
CA THR A 95 30.06 14.86 -13.18
C THR A 95 30.33 16.22 -13.81
N LEU A 96 29.81 17.31 -13.24
CA LEU A 96 30.08 18.68 -13.71
C LEU A 96 31.53 19.12 -13.53
N LEU A 97 32.17 18.74 -12.42
CA LEU A 97 33.55 19.09 -12.11
C LEU A 97 34.58 18.53 -13.11
N ARG A 98 34.17 17.64 -14.02
CA ARG A 98 35.03 17.10 -15.09
C ARG A 98 35.36 18.14 -16.18
N GLY A 99 34.66 19.28 -16.23
CA GLY A 99 34.99 20.40 -17.11
C GLY A 99 34.52 20.27 -18.57
N HIS A 100 33.69 19.28 -18.88
CA HIS A 100 33.19 19.02 -20.24
C HIS A 100 31.77 19.51 -20.49
N SER A 101 31.09 19.99 -19.44
CA SER A 101 29.67 20.32 -19.46
C SER A 101 29.37 21.81 -19.66
N GLY A 102 30.39 22.69 -19.66
CA GLY A 102 30.18 24.13 -19.86
C GLY A 102 29.28 24.77 -18.78
N VAL A 103 29.41 24.31 -17.53
CA VAL A 103 28.66 24.81 -16.37
C VAL A 103 29.60 25.55 -15.42
N CYS A 104 29.14 26.68 -14.89
CA CYS A 104 29.89 27.51 -13.98
C CYS A 104 30.15 26.81 -12.63
N LEU A 105 31.26 27.17 -11.98
CA LEU A 105 31.66 26.57 -10.71
C LEU A 105 30.71 26.97 -9.58
N GLU A 106 30.15 28.17 -9.67
CA GLU A 106 29.16 28.74 -8.75
C GLU A 106 27.94 27.83 -8.60
N LEU A 107 27.47 27.22 -9.69
CA LEU A 107 26.37 26.25 -9.66
C LEU A 107 26.71 25.00 -8.83
N VAL A 108 27.93 24.46 -9.02
CA VAL A 108 28.40 23.30 -8.27
C VAL A 108 28.55 23.64 -6.79
N GLN A 109 29.07 24.83 -6.48
CA GLN A 109 29.20 25.31 -5.11
C GLN A 109 27.83 25.49 -4.43
N ALA A 110 26.84 26.01 -5.15
CA ALA A 110 25.47 26.15 -4.64
C ALA A 110 24.83 24.79 -4.33
N LEU A 111 24.95 23.80 -5.23
CA LEU A 111 24.47 22.43 -4.98
C LEU A 111 25.13 21.79 -3.75
N LEU A 112 26.45 21.96 -3.60
CA LEU A 112 27.19 21.48 -2.43
C LEU A 112 26.76 22.17 -1.13
N LEU A 113 26.50 23.48 -1.17
CA LEU A 113 26.02 24.23 -0.01
C LEU A 113 24.62 23.76 0.41
N LEU A 114 23.70 23.61 -0.54
CA LEU A 114 22.35 23.09 -0.29
C LEU A 114 22.40 21.67 0.29
N LEU A 115 23.28 20.81 -0.23
CA LEU A 115 23.55 19.48 0.33
C LEU A 115 24.01 19.55 1.80
N ARG A 116 24.94 20.45 2.15
CA ARG A 116 25.43 20.63 3.53
C ARG A 116 24.34 21.16 4.47
N LYS A 117 23.51 22.09 3.99
CA LYS A 117 22.39 22.67 4.75
C LYS A 117 21.19 21.72 4.88
N GLY A 118 21.22 20.57 4.22
CA GLY A 118 20.12 19.61 4.27
C GLY A 118 18.90 20.04 3.45
N MET A 119 19.08 20.94 2.48
CA MET A 119 18.02 21.39 1.57
C MET A 119 17.92 20.43 0.40
N THR A 120 16.80 19.72 0.29
CA THR A 120 16.60 18.69 -0.73
C THR A 120 15.28 18.92 -1.46
N PRO A 121 15.26 19.06 -2.80
CA PRO A 121 14.02 19.24 -3.53
C PRO A 121 13.14 17.99 -3.42
N ILE A 122 11.82 18.19 -3.39
CA ILE A 122 10.84 17.11 -3.47
C ILE A 122 10.66 16.77 -4.94
N VAL A 123 11.09 15.56 -5.31
CA VAL A 123 11.14 15.11 -6.69
C VAL A 123 10.18 13.94 -6.89
N PRO A 124 9.33 13.93 -7.93
CA PRO A 124 8.41 12.83 -8.20
C PRO A 124 9.17 11.51 -8.49
N LEU A 125 8.63 10.40 -8.01
CA LEU A 125 9.24 9.06 -8.14
C LEU A 125 9.28 8.55 -9.59
N ARG A 126 8.33 8.98 -10.43
CA ARG A 126 8.16 8.51 -11.81
C ARG A 126 8.13 9.67 -12.79
N GLY A 127 8.31 9.34 -14.07
CA GLY A 127 8.23 10.28 -15.19
C GLY A 127 9.49 10.30 -16.07
N SER A 128 10.61 9.75 -15.58
CA SER A 128 11.77 9.49 -16.42
C SER A 128 11.72 8.08 -17.02
N ILE A 129 12.14 7.98 -18.29
CA ILE A 129 12.43 6.70 -18.97
C ILE A 129 13.94 6.45 -19.10
N SER A 130 14.77 7.40 -18.64
CA SER A 130 16.24 7.35 -18.67
C SER A 130 16.87 7.11 -20.06
N ALA A 131 16.12 7.39 -21.14
CA ALA A 131 16.56 7.26 -22.53
C ALA A 131 17.38 8.47 -23.00
N SER A 132 16.93 9.69 -22.68
CA SER A 132 17.67 10.93 -22.90
C SER A 132 18.33 11.44 -21.61
N GLY A 133 18.73 10.50 -20.74
CA GLY A 133 19.04 10.78 -19.33
C GLY A 133 17.77 10.93 -18.49
N ASP A 134 17.95 11.18 -17.21
CA ASP A 134 16.85 11.44 -16.29
C ASP A 134 16.41 12.89 -16.39
N LEU A 135 15.61 13.28 -17.39
CA LEU A 135 15.28 14.71 -17.59
C LEU A 135 14.40 15.32 -16.49
N ILE A 136 13.38 14.57 -16.05
CA ILE A 136 12.38 15.09 -15.10
C ILE A 136 13.00 15.32 -13.71
N PRO A 137 13.67 14.33 -13.07
CA PRO A 137 14.15 14.51 -11.70
C PRO A 137 15.13 15.69 -11.48
N PRO A 138 16.16 15.91 -12.30
CA PRO A 138 17.10 17.03 -12.19
C PRO A 138 16.54 18.36 -12.69
N SER A 139 15.45 18.40 -13.46
CA SER A 139 14.77 19.68 -13.73
C SER A 139 14.22 20.32 -12.44
N TYR A 140 13.90 19.52 -11.41
CA TYR A 140 13.60 20.02 -10.06
C TYR A 140 14.82 20.58 -9.33
N LEU A 141 16.03 20.10 -9.64
CA LEU A 141 17.26 20.68 -9.12
C LEU A 141 17.53 22.03 -9.80
N ALA A 142 17.38 22.10 -11.13
CA ALA A 142 17.54 23.33 -11.90
C ALA A 142 16.57 24.41 -11.41
N GLY A 143 15.28 24.11 -11.31
CA GLY A 143 14.32 25.07 -10.81
C GLY A 143 14.48 25.41 -9.32
N MET A 144 15.07 24.53 -8.51
CA MET A 144 15.46 24.88 -7.14
C MET A 144 16.56 25.94 -7.13
N LEU A 145 17.58 25.81 -7.99
CA LEU A 145 18.68 26.77 -8.11
C LEU A 145 18.22 28.13 -8.66
N GLU A 146 17.23 28.14 -9.57
CA GLU A 146 16.60 29.37 -10.05
C GLU A 146 15.57 29.97 -9.08
N GLY A 147 15.30 29.32 -7.94
CA GLY A 147 14.35 29.83 -6.95
C GLY A 147 12.88 29.76 -7.39
N ASN A 148 12.49 28.80 -8.23
CA ASN A 148 11.10 28.66 -8.68
C ASN A 148 10.14 28.39 -7.48
N PRO A 149 9.11 29.22 -7.26
CA PRO A 149 8.22 29.12 -6.10
C PRO A 149 7.34 27.85 -6.07
N ASP A 150 7.12 27.22 -7.22
CA ASP A 150 6.33 25.98 -7.33
C ASP A 150 7.12 24.74 -6.91
N ILE A 151 8.45 24.83 -6.86
CA ILE A 151 9.30 23.73 -6.40
C ILE A 151 9.34 23.72 -4.88
N ARG A 152 9.02 22.56 -4.32
CA ARG A 152 9.05 22.32 -2.88
C ARG A 152 10.39 21.74 -2.46
N VAL A 153 10.95 22.26 -1.38
CA VAL A 153 12.23 21.84 -0.81
C VAL A 153 12.00 21.38 0.63
N ARG A 154 12.49 20.19 0.95
CA ARG A 154 12.51 19.63 2.30
C ARG A 154 13.81 20.00 3.00
N THR A 155 13.67 20.55 4.20
CA THR A 155 14.77 20.88 5.11
C THR A 155 15.18 19.67 5.97
N SER A 156 16.32 19.75 6.65
CA SER A 156 16.79 18.71 7.60
C SER A 156 15.82 18.46 8.76
N THR A 157 15.03 19.46 9.16
CA THR A 157 14.00 19.37 10.21
C THR A 157 12.64 18.94 9.66
N SER A 158 12.56 18.47 8.41
CA SER A 158 11.35 18.04 7.70
C SER A 158 10.29 19.11 7.41
N PHE A 159 10.61 20.40 7.59
CA PHE A 159 9.77 21.48 7.04
C PHE A 159 9.89 21.54 5.52
N VAL A 160 8.78 21.88 4.86
CA VAL A 160 8.70 22.05 3.41
C VAL A 160 8.54 23.54 3.10
N LEU A 161 9.46 24.06 2.28
CA LEU A 161 9.47 25.45 1.83
C LEU A 161 9.37 25.48 0.30
N SER A 162 9.02 26.64 -0.26
CA SER A 162 9.23 26.92 -1.68
C SER A 162 10.73 27.18 -1.95
N ALA A 163 11.18 27.00 -3.19
CA ALA A 163 12.61 27.05 -3.48
C ALA A 163 13.23 28.44 -3.23
N ASP A 164 12.53 29.52 -3.59
CA ASP A 164 12.88 30.91 -3.25
C ASP A 164 13.21 31.09 -1.76
N LYS A 165 12.32 30.63 -0.88
CA LYS A 165 12.50 30.72 0.58
C LYS A 165 13.60 29.79 1.08
N ALA A 166 13.79 28.64 0.43
CA ALA A 166 14.84 27.70 0.80
C ALA A 166 16.23 28.25 0.45
N LEU A 167 16.36 28.95 -0.68
CA LEU A 167 17.59 29.66 -1.08
C LEU A 167 17.88 30.83 -0.12
N GLU A 168 16.88 31.65 0.18
CA GLU A 168 16.98 32.75 1.15
C GLU A 168 17.50 32.23 2.51
N LEU A 169 16.87 31.17 3.03
CA LEU A 169 17.28 30.54 4.29
C LEU A 169 18.68 29.91 4.22
N ALA A 170 19.11 29.46 3.05
CA ALA A 170 20.44 28.93 2.82
C ALA A 170 21.51 30.03 2.66
N GLY A 171 21.11 31.31 2.54
CA GLY A 171 21.98 32.44 2.24
C GLY A 171 22.46 32.44 0.79
N LEU A 172 21.63 31.97 -0.13
CA LEU A 172 21.89 31.94 -1.56
C LEU A 172 20.88 32.83 -2.29
N GLU A 173 21.38 33.56 -3.29
CA GLU A 173 20.52 34.22 -4.26
C GLU A 173 20.13 33.24 -5.39
N PRO A 174 18.94 33.38 -5.99
CA PRO A 174 18.56 32.64 -7.18
C PRO A 174 19.59 32.78 -8.31
N ILE A 175 20.02 31.66 -8.87
CA ILE A 175 21.01 31.62 -9.94
C ILE A 175 20.28 31.68 -11.28
N THR A 176 20.63 32.62 -12.14
CA THR A 176 20.15 32.64 -13.53
C THR A 176 21.04 31.73 -14.36
N LEU A 177 20.48 30.64 -14.91
CA LEU A 177 21.23 29.69 -15.72
C LEU A 177 21.64 30.30 -17.06
N GLY A 178 22.93 30.22 -17.37
CA GLY A 178 23.51 30.62 -18.64
C GLY A 178 23.28 29.60 -19.76
N PRO A 179 23.73 29.93 -21.00
CA PRO A 179 23.68 29.00 -22.12
C PRO A 179 24.32 27.65 -21.77
N LYS A 180 23.66 26.54 -22.12
CA LYS A 180 24.06 25.14 -21.84
C LYS A 180 23.96 24.69 -20.38
N GLU A 181 23.91 25.60 -19.40
CA GLU A 181 23.97 25.22 -17.98
C GLU A 181 22.79 24.36 -17.53
N ASP A 182 21.61 24.65 -18.06
CA ASP A 182 20.41 23.87 -17.81
C ASP A 182 20.49 22.46 -18.39
N LEU A 183 20.98 22.32 -19.62
CA LEU A 183 21.19 21.02 -20.27
C LEU A 183 22.31 20.21 -19.58
N GLY A 184 23.34 20.92 -19.11
CA GLY A 184 24.38 20.39 -18.25
C GLY A 184 23.83 19.87 -16.93
N LEU A 185 22.78 20.46 -16.37
CA LEU A 185 22.13 19.96 -15.16
C LEU A 185 21.18 18.78 -15.40
N VAL A 186 20.41 18.78 -16.51
CA VAL A 186 19.30 17.82 -16.72
C VAL A 186 19.68 16.48 -17.36
N ASN A 187 20.81 16.37 -18.07
CA ASN A 187 21.23 15.12 -18.74
C ASN A 187 22.21 14.30 -17.86
N VAL A 188 21.83 13.09 -17.43
CA VAL A 188 22.54 12.35 -16.34
C VAL A 188 22.80 10.86 -16.61
N GLU A 189 23.98 10.39 -16.19
CA GLU A 189 24.39 9.02 -15.83
C GLU A 189 25.35 9.04 -14.61
N LEU A 190 25.52 7.92 -13.88
CA LEU A 190 26.06 7.88 -12.52
C LEU A 190 27.57 8.18 -12.35
N ASN A 191 28.38 8.35 -13.41
CA ASN A 191 29.81 8.70 -13.29
C ASN A 191 30.51 9.11 -14.61
N SER A 192 29.75 9.52 -15.64
CA SER A 192 30.29 9.92 -16.95
C SER A 192 30.03 11.41 -17.23
N ALA A 193 30.74 11.99 -18.21
CA ALA A 193 30.30 13.25 -18.82
C ALA A 193 29.10 12.90 -19.72
N SER A 194 27.93 12.84 -19.07
CA SER A 194 26.69 12.31 -19.63
C SER A 194 25.79 13.39 -20.22
N ASP A 195 26.16 14.66 -20.09
CA ASP A 195 25.45 15.73 -20.77
C ASP A 195 25.82 15.78 -22.25
N ASN A 196 25.00 16.48 -23.03
CA ASN A 196 25.19 16.59 -24.46
C ASN A 196 24.75 17.98 -24.91
N PRO A 197 25.54 18.69 -25.74
CA PRO A 197 26.82 18.25 -26.32
C PRO A 197 28.00 18.33 -25.34
N ILE A 198 29.07 17.60 -25.64
CA ILE A 198 30.34 17.62 -24.89
C ILE A 198 31.27 18.68 -25.48
N ILE A 199 31.91 19.46 -24.61
CA ILE A 199 32.88 20.48 -25.00
C ILE A 199 34.30 19.97 -24.74
N ASP A 200 35.14 19.96 -25.78
CA ASP A 200 36.58 19.77 -25.63
C ASP A 200 37.31 21.10 -25.79
N ILE A 201 37.78 21.63 -24.67
CA ILE A 201 38.48 22.92 -24.61
C ILE A 201 39.81 22.86 -25.37
N LYS A 202 40.48 21.70 -25.43
CA LYS A 202 41.82 21.59 -26.04
C LYS A 202 41.75 21.64 -27.56
N SER A 203 40.76 20.99 -28.16
CA SER A 203 40.54 21.03 -29.61
C SER A 203 39.67 22.21 -30.05
N GLY A 204 38.87 22.78 -29.15
CA GLY A 204 37.86 23.79 -29.49
C GLY A 204 36.60 23.20 -30.11
N GLU A 205 36.47 21.87 -30.14
CA GLU A 205 35.38 21.15 -30.80
C GLU A 205 34.21 20.85 -29.85
N VAL A 206 33.02 20.71 -30.46
CA VAL A 206 31.77 20.37 -29.76
C VAL A 206 31.25 19.03 -30.30
N TYR A 207 31.24 18.02 -29.44
CA TYR A 207 30.83 16.66 -29.82
C TYR A 207 29.38 16.39 -29.42
N SER A 208 28.55 16.02 -30.41
CA SER A 208 27.19 15.53 -30.16
C SER A 208 27.18 14.01 -30.13
N GLY A 209 26.76 13.43 -29.01
CA GLY A 209 26.70 12.00 -28.76
C GLY A 209 25.50 11.62 -27.89
N ALA A 210 25.55 10.41 -27.33
CA ALA A 210 24.43 9.83 -26.58
C ALA A 210 24.83 9.33 -25.19
N ASN A 211 25.78 10.00 -24.54
CA ASN A 211 26.29 9.64 -23.20
C ASN A 211 25.22 9.74 -22.09
N PHE A 212 24.05 10.29 -22.39
CA PHE A 212 22.89 10.37 -21.50
C PHE A 212 22.07 9.07 -21.42
N ILE A 213 22.29 8.08 -22.30
CA ILE A 213 21.52 6.82 -22.28
C ILE A 213 21.95 5.96 -21.08
N SER A 214 21.05 5.70 -20.13
CA SER A 214 21.36 5.00 -18.86
C SER A 214 21.47 3.46 -18.97
N SER A 215 21.96 2.92 -20.09
CA SER A 215 22.04 1.48 -20.35
C SER A 215 22.97 0.72 -19.37
N SER A 216 24.08 1.34 -18.97
CA SER A 216 25.05 0.81 -18.01
C SER A 216 24.43 0.61 -16.61
N VAL A 217 23.70 1.61 -16.12
CA VAL A 217 23.00 1.60 -14.83
C VAL A 217 21.88 0.56 -14.88
N ALA A 218 21.05 0.56 -15.93
CA ALA A 218 20.00 -0.43 -16.11
C ALA A 218 20.56 -1.87 -16.13
N ASN A 219 21.63 -2.10 -16.90
CA ASN A 219 22.31 -3.40 -16.96
C ASN A 219 22.88 -3.83 -15.60
N GLY A 220 23.51 -2.90 -14.86
CA GLY A 220 24.04 -3.17 -13.52
C GLY A 220 22.94 -3.49 -12.50
N MET A 221 21.84 -2.73 -12.50
CA MET A 221 20.70 -2.93 -11.60
C MET A 221 19.94 -4.22 -11.90
N GLU A 222 19.74 -4.55 -13.19
CA GLU A 222 19.06 -5.77 -13.59
C GLU A 222 19.84 -7.03 -13.19
N LYS A 223 21.17 -7.01 -13.40
CA LYS A 223 22.06 -8.07 -12.91
C LYS A 223 22.05 -8.18 -11.38
N SER A 224 22.07 -7.04 -10.69
CA SER A 224 22.02 -7.02 -9.21
C SER A 224 20.72 -7.59 -8.69
N ARG A 225 19.58 -7.23 -9.32
CA ARG A 225 18.25 -7.77 -8.99
C ARG A 225 18.19 -9.28 -9.17
N LEU A 226 18.71 -9.79 -10.28
CA LEU A 226 18.77 -11.23 -10.54
C LEU A 226 19.70 -11.95 -9.54
N ALA A 227 20.87 -11.39 -9.25
CA ALA A 227 21.78 -11.93 -8.26
C ALA A 227 21.13 -12.01 -6.86
N LEU A 228 20.46 -10.95 -6.41
CA LEU A 228 19.73 -10.92 -5.15
C LEU A 228 18.62 -11.99 -5.11
N GLN A 229 17.89 -12.18 -6.21
CA GLN A 229 16.90 -13.25 -6.32
C GLN A 229 17.54 -14.63 -6.17
N MET A 230 18.70 -14.86 -6.81
CA MET A 230 19.41 -16.14 -6.69
C MET A 230 19.97 -16.38 -5.29
N VAL A 231 20.49 -15.34 -4.62
CA VAL A 231 20.91 -15.41 -3.21
C VAL A 231 19.73 -15.76 -2.31
N GLY A 232 18.57 -15.11 -2.51
CA GLY A 232 17.36 -15.42 -1.74
C GLY A 232 16.91 -16.87 -1.93
N LYS A 233 16.97 -17.40 -3.17
CA LYS A 233 16.66 -18.79 -3.46
C LYS A 233 17.64 -19.76 -2.79
N LEU A 234 18.94 -19.46 -2.82
CA LEU A 234 19.95 -20.26 -2.15
C LEU A 234 19.74 -20.28 -0.64
N LEU A 235 19.54 -19.12 0.00
CA LEU A 235 19.31 -19.02 1.44
C LEU A 235 18.04 -19.79 1.87
N PHE A 236 16.98 -19.70 1.07
CA PHE A 236 15.77 -20.49 1.29
C PHE A 236 16.05 -21.99 1.22
N SER A 237 16.71 -22.46 0.16
CA SER A 237 17.06 -23.87 0.00
C SER A 237 17.97 -24.39 1.12
N LEU A 238 19.00 -23.64 1.50
CA LEU A 238 19.89 -23.98 2.62
C LEU A 238 19.14 -24.06 3.95
N SER A 239 18.23 -23.10 4.21
CA SER A 239 17.42 -23.10 5.44
C SER A 239 16.45 -24.28 5.46
N SER A 240 15.80 -24.58 4.33
CA SER A 240 14.91 -25.73 4.20
C SER A 240 15.64 -27.06 4.34
N GLU A 241 16.86 -27.17 3.80
CA GLU A 241 17.72 -28.34 4.00
C GLU A 241 18.07 -28.48 5.48
N LEU A 242 18.53 -27.39 6.13
CA LEU A 242 19.01 -27.36 7.51
C LEU A 242 17.94 -27.77 8.54
N ILE A 243 16.69 -27.32 8.37
CA ILE A 243 15.60 -27.63 9.30
C ILE A 243 14.94 -28.99 9.03
N ASN A 244 15.27 -29.62 7.89
CA ASN A 244 14.67 -30.89 7.52
C ASN A 244 15.56 -32.05 7.98
N PRO A 245 15.11 -32.88 8.93
CA PRO A 245 15.90 -34.00 9.47
C PRO A 245 16.27 -35.05 8.42
N THR A 246 15.54 -35.14 7.30
CA THR A 246 15.86 -36.07 6.22
C THR A 246 16.98 -35.58 5.31
N LEU A 247 17.33 -34.29 5.38
CA LEU A 247 18.30 -33.64 4.49
C LEU A 247 19.52 -33.07 5.25
N ASN A 248 19.34 -32.63 6.51
CA ASN A 248 20.33 -31.88 7.30
C ASN A 248 21.47 -32.70 7.93
N ARG A 249 21.66 -33.96 7.51
CA ARG A 249 22.77 -34.85 7.94
C ARG A 249 22.84 -35.10 9.46
N GLY A 250 21.69 -35.35 10.09
CA GLY A 250 21.63 -35.83 11.47
C GLY A 250 21.46 -34.73 12.53
N LEU A 251 21.16 -33.50 12.11
CA LEU A 251 20.72 -32.47 13.04
C LEU A 251 19.26 -32.75 13.49
N PRO A 252 18.93 -32.52 14.78
CA PRO A 252 17.55 -32.59 15.26
C PRO A 252 16.64 -31.66 14.44
N PRO A 253 15.39 -32.06 14.05
CA PRO A 253 14.55 -31.43 13.03
C PRO A 253 14.72 -29.91 12.83
N ASN A 254 13.86 -28.99 13.26
CA ASN A 254 14.12 -27.54 13.16
C ASN A 254 15.27 -27.00 14.07
N VAL A 255 16.39 -27.73 14.20
CA VAL A 255 17.60 -27.37 14.96
C VAL A 255 17.34 -27.12 16.45
N VAL A 256 16.49 -27.93 17.08
CA VAL A 256 16.28 -27.86 18.55
C VAL A 256 17.42 -28.51 19.30
N THR A 257 17.61 -28.06 20.54
CA THR A 257 18.68 -28.51 21.45
C THR A 257 18.25 -29.61 22.41
N ASP A 258 16.94 -29.75 22.62
CA ASP A 258 16.26 -30.68 23.51
C ASP A 258 15.56 -31.81 22.71
N ASP A 259 14.81 -32.69 23.37
CA ASP A 259 14.25 -33.87 22.70
C ASP A 259 13.33 -33.45 21.52
N PRO A 260 13.61 -33.95 20.29
CA PRO A 260 12.85 -33.62 19.08
C PRO A 260 11.33 -33.78 19.20
N SER A 261 10.87 -34.72 20.01
CA SER A 261 9.44 -34.99 20.26
C SER A 261 8.74 -33.87 21.03
N LEU A 262 9.48 -32.98 21.71
CA LEU A 262 8.93 -31.99 22.66
C LEU A 262 9.07 -30.53 22.19
N SER A 263 9.96 -30.23 21.22
CA SER A 263 10.44 -28.86 21.01
C SER A 263 10.08 -28.19 19.66
N PHE A 264 9.60 -28.95 18.66
CA PHE A 264 9.17 -28.36 17.36
C PHE A 264 7.70 -27.94 17.32
N THR A 265 6.87 -28.84 17.81
CA THR A 265 5.42 -28.72 17.78
C THR A 265 4.93 -27.64 18.72
N THR A 266 5.60 -27.42 19.84
CA THR A 266 5.06 -26.67 20.97
C THR A 266 4.89 -25.18 20.70
N LYS A 267 5.84 -24.52 20.01
CA LYS A 267 5.69 -23.10 19.60
C LYS A 267 4.60 -22.93 18.54
N MET A 268 4.56 -23.81 17.54
CA MET A 268 3.52 -23.78 16.51
C MET A 268 2.15 -24.12 17.07
N CYS A 269 2.06 -25.09 17.99
CA CYS A 269 0.85 -25.45 18.71
C CYS A 269 0.38 -24.33 19.64
N ALA A 270 1.28 -23.62 20.31
CA ALA A 270 0.89 -22.45 21.10
C ALA A 270 0.24 -21.37 20.23
N ALA A 271 0.87 -21.03 19.10
CA ALA A 271 0.32 -20.07 18.14
C ALA A 271 -1.00 -20.56 17.52
N HIS A 272 -1.09 -21.85 17.19
CA HIS A 272 -2.28 -22.47 16.63
C HIS A 272 -3.43 -22.50 17.64
N LEU A 273 -3.15 -22.87 18.89
CA LEU A 273 -4.14 -22.93 19.96
C LEU A 273 -4.70 -21.53 20.28
N PHE A 274 -3.85 -20.50 20.28
CA PHE A 274 -4.29 -19.10 20.36
C PHE A 274 -5.25 -18.74 19.22
N ALA A 275 -4.84 -19.01 17.97
CA ALA A 275 -5.62 -18.68 16.78
C ALA A 275 -6.96 -19.43 16.72
N VAL A 276 -6.99 -20.71 17.07
CA VAL A 276 -8.21 -21.53 17.09
C VAL A 276 -9.17 -21.06 18.18
N CYS A 277 -8.70 -20.74 19.39
CA CYS A 277 -9.56 -20.18 20.43
C CYS A 277 -10.18 -18.84 19.98
N GLN A 278 -9.38 -17.97 19.33
CA GLN A 278 -9.88 -16.73 18.77
C GLN A 278 -10.91 -16.95 17.65
N ALA A 279 -10.69 -17.94 16.78
CA ALA A 279 -11.60 -18.29 15.70
C ALA A 279 -12.93 -18.88 16.23
N LEU A 280 -12.87 -19.71 17.27
CA LEU A 280 -14.05 -20.26 17.95
C LEU A 280 -14.91 -19.14 18.55
N ASP A 281 -14.28 -18.20 19.26
CA ASP A 281 -14.96 -17.05 19.82
C ASP A 281 -15.63 -16.19 18.74
N LEU A 282 -14.91 -15.88 17.65
CA LEU A 282 -15.47 -15.13 16.51
C LEU A 282 -16.62 -15.88 15.84
N ARG A 283 -16.52 -17.20 15.70
CA ARG A 283 -17.59 -18.03 15.12
C ARG A 283 -18.85 -17.97 15.98
N VAL A 284 -18.71 -18.12 17.30
CA VAL A 284 -19.85 -18.05 18.23
C VAL A 284 -20.45 -16.65 18.29
N LEU A 285 -19.62 -15.60 18.24
CA LEU A 285 -20.09 -14.22 18.11
C LEU A 285 -20.98 -14.06 16.85
N HIS A 286 -20.52 -14.55 15.70
CA HIS A 286 -21.29 -14.48 14.46
C HIS A 286 -22.57 -15.33 14.51
N MET A 287 -22.54 -16.54 15.08
CA MET A 287 -23.73 -17.37 15.24
C MET A 287 -24.76 -16.73 16.17
N THR A 288 -24.30 -16.16 17.28
CA THR A 288 -25.18 -15.47 18.24
C THR A 288 -25.80 -14.24 17.59
N TYR A 289 -25.01 -13.46 16.85
CA TYR A 289 -25.51 -12.33 16.07
C TYR A 289 -26.58 -12.76 15.06
N LEU A 290 -26.31 -13.78 14.24
CA LEU A 290 -27.26 -14.25 13.22
C LEU A 290 -28.54 -14.79 13.85
N LYS A 291 -28.45 -15.47 15.00
CA LYS A 291 -29.62 -15.92 15.78
C LYS A 291 -30.43 -14.73 16.32
N THR A 292 -29.79 -13.74 16.90
CA THR A 292 -30.45 -12.53 17.42
C THR A 292 -31.03 -11.67 16.28
N LEU A 293 -30.34 -11.60 15.15
CA LEU A 293 -30.84 -10.90 13.97
C LEU A 293 -32.09 -11.61 13.44
N ARG A 294 -32.05 -12.94 13.32
CA ARG A 294 -33.18 -13.79 12.92
C ARG A 294 -34.43 -13.50 13.78
N THR A 295 -34.30 -13.52 15.11
CA THR A 295 -35.46 -13.25 15.99
C THR A 295 -36.02 -11.83 15.85
N LYS A 296 -35.16 -10.82 15.70
CA LYS A 296 -35.61 -9.44 15.48
C LYS A 296 -36.20 -9.21 14.09
N LEU A 297 -35.72 -9.95 13.09
CA LEU A 297 -36.13 -9.85 11.69
C LEU A 297 -37.60 -10.22 11.49
N VAL A 298 -38.10 -11.25 12.19
CA VAL A 298 -39.52 -11.64 12.13
C VAL A 298 -40.43 -10.45 12.36
N SER A 299 -40.18 -9.68 13.44
CA SER A 299 -41.01 -8.52 13.79
C SER A 299 -41.02 -7.41 12.74
N LYS A 300 -39.99 -7.35 11.88
CA LYS A 300 -39.85 -6.34 10.83
C LYS A 300 -40.38 -6.81 9.48
N VAL A 301 -40.32 -8.11 9.19
CA VAL A 301 -40.78 -8.69 7.92
C VAL A 301 -42.26 -9.04 7.99
N LEU A 302 -42.79 -9.45 9.15
CA LEU A 302 -44.19 -9.86 9.32
C LEU A 302 -45.22 -8.81 8.83
N PRO A 303 -45.05 -7.50 9.08
CA PRO A 303 -45.97 -6.49 8.54
C PRO A 303 -46.03 -6.44 7.00
N PHE A 304 -44.95 -6.84 6.33
CA PHE A 304 -44.88 -6.93 4.86
C PHE A 304 -45.46 -8.24 4.31
N LEU A 305 -45.60 -9.25 5.18
CA LEU A 305 -46.23 -10.55 4.88
C LEU A 305 -47.69 -10.61 5.33
N ASN A 306 -48.29 -9.46 5.67
CA ASN A 306 -49.67 -9.42 6.10
C ASN A 306 -50.60 -9.70 4.91
N GLY A 307 -51.32 -10.82 4.94
CA GLY A 307 -52.15 -11.32 3.84
C GLY A 307 -51.65 -12.60 3.17
N PHE A 308 -50.50 -13.13 3.59
CA PHE A 308 -49.99 -14.44 3.16
C PHE A 308 -50.49 -15.55 4.10
N ASP A 309 -50.62 -16.78 3.57
CA ASP A 309 -50.78 -17.97 4.41
C ASP A 309 -49.51 -18.18 5.26
N ASP A 310 -49.68 -18.68 6.47
CA ASP A 310 -48.60 -18.91 7.45
C ASP A 310 -47.51 -19.81 6.86
N GLN A 311 -47.87 -20.80 6.04
CA GLN A 311 -46.90 -21.69 5.38
C GLN A 311 -46.01 -20.95 4.36
N VAL A 312 -46.59 -20.01 3.60
CA VAL A 312 -45.86 -19.23 2.59
C VAL A 312 -44.97 -18.19 3.29
N ALA A 313 -45.48 -17.56 4.35
CA ALA A 313 -44.73 -16.61 5.15
C ALA A 313 -43.50 -17.25 5.82
N GLU A 314 -43.63 -18.47 6.35
CA GLU A 314 -42.51 -19.22 6.92
C GLU A 314 -41.47 -19.59 5.85
N GLY A 315 -41.92 -20.01 4.66
CA GLY A 315 -41.05 -20.31 3.52
C GLY A 315 -40.23 -19.11 3.03
N ILE A 316 -40.83 -17.91 3.02
CA ILE A 316 -40.13 -16.64 2.73
C ILE A 316 -39.06 -16.38 3.78
N TYR A 317 -39.42 -16.52 5.05
CA TYR A 317 -38.53 -16.21 6.15
C TYR A 317 -37.30 -17.12 6.21
N GLU A 318 -37.46 -18.42 5.95
CA GLU A 318 -36.31 -19.35 5.90
C GLU A 318 -35.35 -19.01 4.75
N ARG A 319 -35.86 -18.75 3.54
CA ARG A 319 -34.99 -18.33 2.40
C ARG A 319 -34.28 -17.01 2.67
N LEU A 320 -34.98 -16.07 3.29
CA LEU A 320 -34.41 -14.79 3.69
C LEU A 320 -33.27 -15.00 4.70
N HIS A 321 -33.50 -15.88 5.69
CA HIS A 321 -32.49 -16.22 6.68
C HIS A 321 -31.26 -16.89 6.06
N GLU A 322 -31.45 -17.89 5.20
CA GLU A 322 -30.37 -18.56 4.48
C GLU A 322 -29.52 -17.57 3.66
N ASN A 323 -30.17 -16.66 2.94
CA ASN A 323 -29.47 -15.65 2.16
C ASN A 323 -28.73 -14.63 3.05
N ILE A 324 -29.32 -14.21 4.16
CA ILE A 324 -28.66 -13.36 5.15
C ILE A 324 -27.39 -14.03 5.68
N VAL A 325 -27.46 -15.31 6.04
CA VAL A 325 -26.30 -16.09 6.52
C VAL A 325 -25.23 -16.15 5.42
N LYS A 326 -25.62 -16.45 4.18
CA LYS A 326 -24.71 -16.53 3.02
C LYS A 326 -24.02 -15.19 2.75
N SER A 327 -24.79 -14.10 2.65
CA SER A 327 -24.28 -12.74 2.40
C SER A 327 -23.38 -12.24 3.53
N TRP A 328 -23.75 -12.50 4.79
CA TRP A 328 -22.94 -12.14 5.93
C TRP A 328 -21.57 -12.83 5.94
N ASN A 329 -21.53 -14.11 5.56
CA ASN A 329 -20.29 -14.87 5.47
C ASN A 329 -19.43 -14.43 4.27
N ALA A 330 -20.05 -14.17 3.10
CA ALA A 330 -19.35 -13.73 1.89
C ALA A 330 -18.72 -12.33 2.05
N SER A 331 -19.33 -11.47 2.86
CA SER A 331 -18.85 -10.11 3.12
C SER A 331 -17.84 -10.01 4.29
N ALA A 332 -17.28 -11.12 4.78
CA ALA A 332 -16.43 -11.13 5.97
C ALA A 332 -15.18 -10.23 5.91
N CYS A 333 -14.69 -9.91 4.71
CA CYS A 333 -13.51 -9.06 4.49
C CYS A 333 -13.80 -7.55 4.53
N PHE A 334 -15.06 -7.13 4.61
CA PHE A 334 -15.45 -5.72 4.60
C PHE A 334 -15.66 -5.16 6.01
N ASP A 335 -15.58 -3.83 6.14
CA ASP A 335 -15.93 -3.14 7.39
C ASP A 335 -17.41 -3.32 7.75
N LEU A 336 -17.72 -3.27 9.05
CA LEU A 336 -19.05 -3.60 9.57
C LEU A 336 -20.19 -2.83 8.90
N GLN A 337 -20.02 -1.52 8.71
CA GLN A 337 -21.01 -0.67 8.05
C GLN A 337 -21.27 -1.14 6.61
N GLU A 338 -20.21 -1.46 5.89
CA GLU A 338 -20.29 -1.91 4.50
C GLU A 338 -20.90 -3.32 4.41
N ARG A 339 -20.58 -4.21 5.36
CA ARG A 339 -21.22 -5.52 5.50
C ARG A 339 -22.72 -5.40 5.69
N CYS A 340 -23.19 -4.48 6.53
CA CYS A 340 -24.61 -4.26 6.75
C CYS A 340 -25.33 -3.76 5.49
N LYS A 341 -24.70 -2.88 4.68
CA LYS A 341 -25.23 -2.44 3.39
C LYS A 341 -25.25 -3.56 2.34
N ILE A 342 -24.21 -4.39 2.28
CA ILE A 342 -24.18 -5.55 1.38
C ILE A 342 -25.28 -6.53 1.77
N LEU A 343 -25.41 -6.83 3.07
CA LEU A 343 -26.47 -7.71 3.59
C LEU A 343 -27.85 -7.20 3.20
N SER A 344 -28.16 -5.92 3.42
CA SER A 344 -29.46 -5.35 3.07
C SER A 344 -29.71 -5.43 1.56
N LYS A 345 -28.73 -5.06 0.74
CA LYS A 345 -28.82 -5.04 -0.72
C LYS A 345 -29.03 -6.44 -1.31
N GLU A 346 -28.30 -7.44 -0.85
CA GLU A 346 -28.39 -8.83 -1.33
C GLU A 346 -29.67 -9.54 -0.86
N THR A 347 -30.31 -9.03 0.19
CA THR A 347 -31.56 -9.62 0.73
C THR A 347 -32.78 -9.27 -0.12
N ILE A 348 -32.79 -8.11 -0.77
CA ILE A 348 -33.93 -7.62 -1.55
C ILE A 348 -34.23 -8.47 -2.80
N PRO A 349 -33.25 -8.86 -3.65
CA PRO A 349 -33.51 -9.70 -4.81
C PRO A 349 -34.18 -11.03 -4.45
N VAL A 350 -33.69 -11.72 -3.42
CA VAL A 350 -34.26 -13.01 -2.98
C VAL A 350 -35.72 -12.88 -2.57
N LEU A 351 -36.06 -11.80 -1.88
CA LEU A 351 -37.44 -11.54 -1.50
C LEU A 351 -38.32 -11.22 -2.71
N ARG A 352 -37.82 -10.44 -3.67
CA ARG A 352 -38.55 -10.12 -4.90
C ARG A 352 -38.82 -11.38 -5.73
N ASP A 353 -37.78 -12.16 -5.99
CA ASP A 353 -37.88 -13.35 -6.85
C ASP A 353 -38.90 -14.35 -6.26
N HIS A 354 -38.93 -14.52 -4.93
CA HIS A 354 -39.88 -15.41 -4.28
C HIS A 354 -41.32 -14.88 -4.22
N LEU A 355 -41.51 -13.55 -4.26
CA LEU A 355 -42.84 -12.95 -4.36
C LEU A 355 -43.39 -13.03 -5.78
N GLU A 356 -42.52 -12.88 -6.78
CA GLU A 356 -42.89 -13.09 -8.19
C GLU A 356 -43.36 -14.53 -8.45
N GLU A 357 -42.73 -15.52 -7.80
CA GLU A 357 -43.19 -16.93 -7.81
C GLU A 357 -44.64 -17.12 -7.29
N HIS A 358 -45.14 -16.18 -6.48
CA HIS A 358 -46.49 -16.20 -5.90
C HIS A 358 -47.42 -15.12 -6.49
N GLU A 359 -47.10 -14.59 -7.67
CA GLU A 359 -47.87 -13.55 -8.39
C GLU A 359 -48.09 -12.26 -7.59
N MET A 360 -47.15 -11.92 -6.70
CA MET A 360 -47.23 -10.77 -5.80
C MET A 360 -46.12 -9.76 -6.10
N HIS A 361 -46.42 -8.46 -5.95
CA HIS A 361 -45.47 -7.38 -6.21
C HIS A 361 -45.41 -6.36 -5.07
N PHE A 362 -44.21 -5.90 -4.74
CA PHE A 362 -44.04 -4.76 -3.83
C PHE A 362 -44.37 -3.43 -4.51
N VAL A 363 -44.96 -2.50 -3.76
CA VAL A 363 -45.05 -1.08 -4.14
C VAL A 363 -43.68 -0.40 -4.06
N SER A 364 -42.83 -0.76 -3.08
CA SER A 364 -41.43 -0.30 -2.98
C SER A 364 -40.62 -1.15 -1.99
N THR A 365 -39.42 -1.58 -2.37
CA THR A 365 -38.49 -2.37 -1.53
C THR A 365 -37.53 -1.50 -0.70
N ARG A 366 -37.50 -0.18 -0.95
CA ARG A 366 -36.58 0.76 -0.26
C ARG A 366 -36.82 0.87 1.25
N PRO A 367 -38.06 0.89 1.78
CA PRO A 367 -38.29 0.94 3.22
C PRO A 367 -37.73 -0.27 3.95
N LEU A 368 -37.96 -1.47 3.40
CA LEU A 368 -37.45 -2.72 3.96
C LEU A 368 -35.92 -2.77 3.96
N GLN A 369 -35.27 -2.34 2.87
CA GLN A 369 -33.81 -2.27 2.81
C GLN A 369 -33.24 -1.37 3.93
N ARG A 370 -33.85 -0.20 4.13
CA ARG A 370 -33.43 0.74 5.18
C ARG A 370 -33.66 0.18 6.58
N ASP A 371 -34.78 -0.52 6.80
CA ASP A 371 -35.08 -1.16 8.08
C ASP A 371 -34.12 -2.31 8.39
N LEU A 372 -33.70 -3.08 7.39
CA LEU A 372 -32.69 -4.12 7.53
C LEU A 372 -31.32 -3.55 7.92
N GLU A 373 -30.90 -2.44 7.29
CA GLU A 373 -29.64 -1.76 7.65
C GLU A 373 -29.67 -1.23 9.08
N ASN A 374 -30.77 -0.54 9.44
CA ASN A 374 -31.00 0.00 10.77
C ASN A 374 -31.14 -1.08 11.84
N LEU A 375 -31.44 -2.32 11.45
CA LEU A 375 -31.51 -3.47 12.36
C LEU A 375 -30.16 -4.19 12.49
N ALA A 376 -29.47 -4.43 11.38
CA ALA A 376 -28.26 -5.25 11.32
C ALA A 376 -27.10 -4.64 12.11
N TYR A 377 -26.80 -3.36 11.89
CA TYR A 377 -25.63 -2.70 12.49
C TYR A 377 -25.74 -2.58 14.02
N PRO A 378 -26.85 -2.07 14.59
CA PRO A 378 -26.99 -1.98 16.05
C PRO A 378 -27.03 -3.36 16.70
N THR A 379 -27.68 -4.34 16.04
CA THR A 379 -27.73 -5.72 16.56
C THR A 379 -26.34 -6.33 16.65
N PHE A 380 -25.50 -6.21 15.62
CA PHE A 380 -24.12 -6.72 15.70
C PHE A 380 -23.31 -6.01 16.78
N THR A 381 -23.41 -4.68 16.86
CA THR A 381 -22.66 -3.88 17.83
C THR A 381 -23.05 -4.23 19.25
N GLN A 382 -24.35 -4.38 19.52
CA GLN A 382 -24.87 -4.82 20.81
C GLN A 382 -24.38 -6.23 21.15
N THR A 383 -24.58 -7.20 20.26
CA THR A 383 -24.14 -8.60 20.49
C THR A 383 -22.63 -8.65 20.75
N ARG A 384 -21.82 -7.88 20.02
CA ARG A 384 -20.37 -7.79 20.23
C ARG A 384 -20.01 -7.22 21.60
N SER A 385 -20.68 -6.15 22.04
CA SER A 385 -20.42 -5.57 23.36
C SER A 385 -20.77 -6.53 24.51
N GLU A 386 -21.89 -7.23 24.40
CA GLU A 386 -22.30 -8.26 25.38
C GLU A 386 -21.32 -9.44 25.38
N PHE A 387 -20.88 -9.86 24.19
CA PHE A 387 -19.90 -10.93 24.01
C PHE A 387 -18.55 -10.59 24.66
N PHE A 388 -18.08 -9.34 24.57
CA PHE A 388 -16.82 -8.92 25.19
C PHE A 388 -16.84 -9.01 26.71
N VAL A 389 -18.02 -8.93 27.33
CA VAL A 389 -18.17 -9.09 28.79
C VAL A 389 -18.22 -10.57 29.16
N LYS A 390 -19.03 -11.37 28.45
CA LYS A 390 -19.21 -12.79 28.75
C LYS A 390 -19.44 -13.62 27.47
N PRO A 391 -18.38 -14.15 26.86
CA PRO A 391 -18.49 -15.03 25.70
C PRO A 391 -19.27 -16.31 26.05
N PRO A 392 -20.37 -16.66 25.34
CA PRO A 392 -21.08 -17.92 25.54
C PRO A 392 -20.39 -19.12 24.89
N THR A 393 -19.17 -18.96 24.37
CA THR A 393 -18.43 -19.94 23.53
C THR A 393 -18.43 -21.35 24.13
N LYS A 394 -18.29 -21.48 25.45
CA LYS A 394 -18.28 -22.77 26.16
C LYS A 394 -19.50 -23.65 25.88
N GLN A 395 -20.67 -23.05 25.64
CA GLN A 395 -21.92 -23.78 25.41
C GLN A 395 -21.96 -24.48 24.03
N PHE A 396 -21.08 -24.07 23.11
CA PHE A 396 -21.02 -24.59 21.74
C PHE A 396 -19.92 -25.64 21.53
N LEU A 397 -19.12 -25.93 22.56
CA LEU A 397 -17.98 -26.82 22.45
C LEU A 397 -18.31 -28.21 23.00
N GLY A 398 -17.85 -29.25 22.29
CA GLY A 398 -17.86 -30.62 22.81
C GLY A 398 -16.89 -30.76 23.99
N ARG A 399 -17.09 -31.78 24.82
CA ARG A 399 -16.34 -32.01 26.07
C ARG A 399 -14.81 -31.90 25.90
N ALA A 400 -14.27 -32.51 24.85
CA ALA A 400 -12.84 -32.48 24.53
C ALA A 400 -12.32 -31.07 24.24
N SER A 401 -12.96 -30.37 23.30
CA SER A 401 -12.57 -28.99 22.93
C SER A 401 -12.83 -27.99 24.05
N LEU A 402 -13.83 -28.24 24.90
CA LEU A 402 -14.16 -27.42 26.05
C LEU A 402 -13.01 -27.40 27.06
N GLY A 403 -12.41 -28.55 27.38
CA GLY A 403 -11.26 -28.64 28.29
C GLY A 403 -10.09 -27.77 27.82
N LEU A 404 -9.67 -27.93 26.56
CA LEU A 404 -8.59 -27.14 25.97
C LEU A 404 -8.91 -25.64 25.88
N TYR A 405 -10.17 -25.30 25.58
CA TYR A 405 -10.60 -23.91 25.54
C TYR A 405 -10.58 -23.27 26.94
N CYS A 406 -11.07 -23.97 27.97
CA CYS A 406 -11.05 -23.49 29.36
C CYS A 406 -9.62 -23.38 29.89
N PHE A 407 -8.74 -24.33 29.57
CA PHE A 407 -7.31 -24.24 29.86
C PHE A 407 -6.72 -22.91 29.36
N VAL A 408 -6.96 -22.56 28.09
CA VAL A 408 -6.41 -21.32 27.50
C VAL A 408 -7.09 -20.06 28.07
N ARG A 409 -8.42 -20.02 28.11
CA ARG A 409 -9.18 -18.79 28.44
C ARG A 409 -9.29 -18.52 29.94
N GLU A 410 -9.37 -19.56 30.76
CA GLU A 410 -9.64 -19.46 32.20
C GLU A 410 -8.38 -19.73 33.03
N GLU A 411 -7.71 -20.87 32.82
CA GLU A 411 -6.54 -21.24 33.63
C GLU A 411 -5.31 -20.40 33.29
N LEU A 412 -4.98 -20.25 32.01
CA LEU A 412 -3.87 -19.41 31.56
C LEU A 412 -4.22 -17.91 31.47
N GLY A 413 -5.52 -17.57 31.59
CA GLY A 413 -5.99 -16.19 31.48
C GLY A 413 -5.73 -15.53 30.11
N VAL A 414 -5.58 -16.32 29.04
CA VAL A 414 -5.36 -15.79 27.68
C VAL A 414 -6.70 -15.41 27.08
N HIS A 415 -7.10 -14.15 27.22
CA HIS A 415 -8.44 -13.72 26.84
C HIS A 415 -8.66 -13.53 25.34
N PHE A 416 -9.94 -13.37 24.95
CA PHE A 416 -10.34 -12.93 23.61
C PHE A 416 -9.74 -11.55 23.29
N HIS A 417 -9.00 -11.48 22.18
CA HIS A 417 -8.31 -10.26 21.75
C HIS A 417 -9.26 -9.32 20.99
N GLN A 418 -9.39 -8.07 21.44
CA GLN A 418 -10.37 -7.10 20.91
C GLN A 418 -9.83 -6.22 19.75
N GLY A 419 -8.67 -6.58 19.21
CA GLY A 419 -8.06 -5.89 18.07
C GLY A 419 -7.14 -4.73 18.49
N LEU A 420 -7.01 -3.71 17.65
CA LEU A 420 -6.01 -2.66 17.80
C LEU A 420 -6.14 -1.81 19.08
N VAL A 421 -7.29 -1.86 19.76
CA VAL A 421 -7.52 -1.17 21.05
C VAL A 421 -6.65 -1.75 22.18
N GLU A 422 -6.26 -3.03 22.07
CA GLU A 422 -5.42 -3.72 23.07
C GLU A 422 -3.93 -3.72 22.71
N HIS A 423 -3.56 -3.20 21.54
CA HIS A 423 -2.16 -3.17 21.10
C HIS A 423 -1.34 -2.15 21.91
N PRO A 424 -0.16 -2.55 22.44
CA PRO A 424 0.77 -1.61 23.09
C PRO A 424 1.16 -0.47 22.14
N GLY A 425 1.15 0.79 22.61
CA GLY A 425 1.57 1.96 21.82
C GLY A 425 0.44 2.79 21.19
N ARG A 426 -0.83 2.35 21.23
CA ARG A 426 -1.99 3.16 20.80
C ARG A 426 -2.75 3.65 22.05
N LYS A 427 -2.64 4.96 22.35
CA LYS A 427 -3.08 5.69 23.58
C LYS A 427 -2.28 5.35 24.86
N ALA A 428 -2.06 6.39 25.69
CA ALA A 428 -1.10 6.43 26.81
C ALA A 428 -1.42 5.51 28.02
N SER A 429 -2.65 5.03 28.20
CA SER A 429 -2.94 4.09 29.28
C SER A 429 -2.44 2.69 28.92
N GLY A 430 -1.53 2.14 29.73
CA GLY A 430 -1.04 0.76 29.62
C GLY A 430 -2.12 -0.31 29.88
N LYS A 431 -3.34 0.10 30.23
CA LYS A 431 -4.51 -0.76 30.43
C LYS A 431 -5.61 -0.49 29.39
N ALA A 432 -6.26 -1.56 28.93
CA ALA A 432 -7.49 -1.54 28.14
C ALA A 432 -8.55 -2.39 28.88
N ASN A 433 -9.73 -1.82 29.16
CA ASN A 433 -10.82 -2.48 29.88
C ASN A 433 -10.39 -3.13 31.21
N GLY A 434 -9.53 -2.44 31.98
CA GLY A 434 -9.02 -2.94 33.27
C GLY A 434 -7.85 -3.94 33.18
N ARG A 435 -7.51 -4.43 31.98
CA ARG A 435 -6.43 -5.41 31.75
C ARG A 435 -5.19 -4.75 31.15
N GLU A 436 -4.01 -5.32 31.39
CA GLU A 436 -2.77 -4.87 30.74
C GLU A 436 -2.80 -5.13 29.23
N LYS A 437 -2.37 -4.13 28.46
CA LYS A 437 -2.16 -4.28 27.02
C LYS A 437 -0.99 -5.22 26.75
N ARG A 438 -1.20 -6.26 25.95
CA ARG A 438 -0.19 -7.26 25.59
C ARG A 438 -0.15 -7.46 24.09
N THR A 439 1.03 -7.74 23.56
CA THR A 439 1.17 -8.14 22.16
C THR A 439 0.62 -9.56 21.95
N ILE A 440 0.30 -9.91 20.71
CA ILE A 440 -0.07 -11.28 20.35
C ILE A 440 1.05 -12.26 20.73
N GLY A 441 2.31 -11.89 20.50
CA GLY A 441 3.46 -12.72 20.89
C GLY A 441 3.54 -12.96 22.40
N SER A 442 3.19 -11.96 23.22
CA SER A 442 3.12 -12.11 24.67
C SER A 442 2.03 -13.12 25.09
N TRP A 443 0.87 -13.10 24.44
CA TRP A 443 -0.20 -14.09 24.69
C TRP A 443 0.20 -15.50 24.27
N VAL A 444 0.80 -15.66 23.08
CA VAL A 444 1.31 -16.95 22.59
C VAL A 444 2.41 -17.50 23.50
N SER A 445 3.25 -16.64 24.07
CA SER A 445 4.32 -17.05 25.00
C SER A 445 3.80 -17.65 26.30
N ILE A 446 2.66 -17.17 26.81
CA ILE A 446 2.00 -17.76 28.00
C ILE A 446 1.57 -19.20 27.70
N ILE A 447 0.91 -19.40 26.55
CA ILE A 447 0.49 -20.74 26.11
C ILE A 447 1.70 -21.63 25.91
N TYR A 448 2.74 -21.15 25.21
CA TYR A 448 3.97 -21.89 25.01
C TYR A 448 4.60 -22.35 26.32
N THR A 449 4.72 -21.46 27.30
CA THR A 449 5.29 -21.77 28.62
C THR A 449 4.46 -22.83 29.35
N ALA A 450 3.13 -22.76 29.23
CA ALA A 450 2.25 -23.75 29.83
C ALA A 450 2.35 -25.13 29.16
N LEU A 451 2.48 -25.16 27.83
CA LEU A 451 2.71 -26.39 27.08
C LEU A 451 4.07 -27.02 27.43
N THR A 452 5.13 -26.22 27.60
CA THR A 452 6.47 -26.72 27.98
C THR A 452 6.56 -27.18 29.44
N ASN A 453 5.69 -26.67 30.30
CA ASN A 453 5.60 -27.06 31.72
C ASN A 453 4.61 -28.21 31.94
N ASP A 454 4.24 -28.93 30.89
CA ASP A 454 3.35 -30.10 30.94
C ASP A 454 1.94 -29.82 31.51
N GLN A 455 1.52 -28.56 31.60
CA GLN A 455 0.24 -28.16 32.21
C GLN A 455 -0.97 -28.56 31.35
N VAL A 456 -0.77 -28.84 30.06
CA VAL A 456 -1.85 -29.17 29.11
C VAL A 456 -2.20 -30.66 29.09
N TRP A 457 -1.31 -31.55 29.54
CA TRP A 457 -1.47 -32.99 29.32
C TRP A 457 -2.69 -33.56 30.02
N GLY A 458 -3.03 -33.08 31.21
CA GLY A 458 -4.25 -33.48 31.91
C GLY A 458 -5.51 -33.22 31.07
N HIS A 459 -5.60 -32.04 30.46
CA HIS A 459 -6.70 -31.64 29.57
C HIS A 459 -6.74 -32.46 28.29
N LEU A 460 -5.58 -32.77 27.69
CA LEU A 460 -5.50 -33.63 26.49
C LEU A 460 -5.92 -35.07 26.78
N VAL A 461 -5.49 -35.62 27.92
CA VAL A 461 -5.87 -36.99 28.33
C VAL A 461 -7.36 -37.07 28.63
N GLU A 462 -7.95 -36.08 29.30
CA GLU A 462 -9.40 -36.04 29.51
C GLU A 462 -10.15 -35.93 28.17
N ALA A 463 -9.67 -35.06 27.27
CA ALA A 463 -10.25 -34.87 25.95
C ALA A 463 -10.24 -36.16 25.09
N LEU A 464 -9.17 -36.96 25.17
CA LEU A 464 -9.04 -38.23 24.43
C LEU A 464 -9.70 -39.41 25.15
N GLY A 465 -9.82 -39.36 26.47
CA GLY A 465 -10.39 -40.41 27.31
C GLY A 465 -11.91 -40.54 27.22
N SER A 466 -12.61 -39.50 26.74
CA SER A 466 -14.07 -39.54 26.58
C SER A 466 -14.50 -40.33 25.33
N ARG A 467 -14.40 -41.67 25.36
CA ARG A 467 -14.86 -42.59 24.28
C ARG A 467 -16.38 -42.72 24.13
N THR A 468 -17.16 -41.74 24.53
CA THR A 468 -18.63 -41.72 24.35
C THR A 468 -19.08 -40.38 23.78
N CYS A 469 -18.67 -40.07 22.56
CA CYS A 469 -19.19 -38.91 21.84
C CYS A 469 -20.45 -39.33 21.07
N GLN A 470 -21.62 -39.21 21.72
CA GLN A 470 -22.88 -39.10 20.98
C GLN A 470 -22.83 -37.78 20.21
N VAL A 471 -22.56 -37.87 18.92
CA VAL A 471 -22.70 -36.75 18.00
C VAL A 471 -24.19 -36.42 17.90
N ARG A 472 -24.67 -35.43 18.66
CA ARG A 472 -25.91 -34.73 18.31
C ARG A 472 -25.54 -33.68 17.26
N LEU A 473 -25.75 -34.06 15.99
CA LEU A 473 -25.94 -33.08 14.92
C LEU A 473 -27.25 -32.34 15.26
N VAL A 474 -27.15 -31.04 15.53
CA VAL A 474 -28.28 -30.10 15.45
C VAL A 474 -28.16 -29.38 14.12
#